data_AF-A0A377X964-F1
#
_entry.id   AF-A0A377X964-F1
#
_cell.length_a   1.000
_cell.length_b   1.000
_cell.length_c   1.000
_cell.angle_alpha   90.00
_cell.angle_beta   90.00
_cell.angle_gamma   90.00
#
_symmetry.space_group_name_H-M   'P 1'
#
loop_
_entity.id
_entity.type
_entity.pdbx_description
1 polymer ?
#
loop_
_entity_poly.entity_id
_entity_poly.type
_entity_poly.pdbx_seq_one_letter_code
_entity_poly.pdbx_strand_id
1 'polypeptide(L)'
;MRTVVYTAEIDDRFGAGKVSSRIGLSSPARLYNPQTSLFDDIAAEHQLKPIHCVLVDESQFLTREQVHELSEVVDTLDIPVLCYGLRTDFRR
;
A
#
# COMPACT_ATOMS: atom_id res chain seq x y z
N MET A 1 6.55 10.01 13.86
CA MET A 1 6.03 8.75 13.29
C MET A 1 5.65 9.00 11.84
N ARG A 2 6.35 8.38 10.89
CA ARG A 2 6.12 8.52 9.43
C ARG A 2 5.42 7.27 8.93
N THR A 3 4.29 7.45 8.25
CA THR A 3 3.54 6.37 7.58
C THR A 3 3.63 6.56 6.08
N VAL A 4 3.79 5.46 5.34
CA VAL A 4 3.67 5.45 3.88
C VAL A 4 2.36 4.75 3.52
N VAL A 5 1.62 5.33 2.59
CA VAL A 5 0.33 4.80 2.13
C VAL A 5 0.46 4.43 0.67
N TYR A 6 -0.02 3.23 0.32
CA TYR A 6 -0.14 2.75 -1.05
C TYR A 6 -1.62 2.56 -1.42
N THR A 7 -1.97 2.83 -2.67
CA THR A 7 -3.26 2.45 -3.26
C THR A 7 -3.06 1.96 -4.69
N ALA A 8 -4.02 1.18 -5.19
CA ALA A 8 -3.91 0.60 -6.52
C ALA A 8 -4.01 1.69 -7.60
N GLU A 9 -3.16 1.61 -8.63
CA GLU A 9 -3.18 2.53 -9.78
C GLU A 9 -4.53 2.52 -10.52
N ILE A 10 -5.21 1.37 -10.51
CA ILE A 10 -6.54 1.20 -11.11
C ILE A 10 -7.65 1.95 -10.33
N ASP A 11 -7.37 2.40 -9.10
CA ASP A 11 -8.31 3.18 -8.31
C ASP A 11 -8.22 4.67 -8.64
N ASP A 12 -8.98 5.09 -9.65
CA ASP A 12 -9.08 6.49 -10.10
C ASP A 12 -10.18 7.30 -9.39
N ARG A 13 -10.89 6.69 -8.42
CA ARG A 13 -12.13 7.24 -7.82
C ARG A 13 -11.94 8.60 -7.13
N PHE A 14 -10.72 8.96 -6.76
CA PHE A 14 -10.40 10.19 -6.02
C PHE A 14 -9.23 11.00 -6.61
N GLY A 15 -8.81 10.68 -7.84
CA GLY A 15 -7.65 11.27 -8.53
C GLY A 15 -6.34 10.53 -8.22
N ALA A 16 -5.43 10.50 -9.20
CA ALA A 16 -4.17 9.76 -9.10
C ALA A 16 -3.32 10.20 -7.89
N GLY A 17 -2.87 9.23 -7.08
CA GLY A 17 -1.90 9.45 -6.01
C GLY A 17 -2.45 9.94 -4.66
N LYS A 18 -3.75 9.76 -4.39
CA LYS A 18 -4.35 10.06 -3.08
C LYS A 18 -5.30 8.95 -2.63
N VAL A 19 -5.21 8.57 -1.36
CA VAL A 19 -6.29 7.84 -0.69
C VAL A 19 -7.20 8.87 -0.04
N SER A 20 -8.50 8.77 -0.33
CA SER A 20 -9.50 9.63 0.30
C SER A 20 -10.61 8.80 0.95
N SER A 21 -11.01 9.22 2.14
CA SER A 21 -12.08 8.62 2.91
C SER A 21 -13.42 9.27 2.55
N ARG A 22 -14.50 8.49 2.68
CA ARG A 22 -15.89 8.95 2.47
C ARG A 22 -16.32 10.08 3.41
N ILE A 23 -15.58 10.33 4.50
CA ILE A 23 -15.82 11.45 5.42
C ILE A 23 -14.98 12.70 5.10
N GLY A 24 -14.31 12.75 3.95
CA GLY A 24 -13.58 13.93 3.48
C GLY A 24 -12.12 14.04 3.94
N LEU A 25 -11.57 13.00 4.58
CA LEU A 25 -10.13 12.94 4.90
C LEU A 25 -9.35 12.47 3.68
N SER A 26 -8.17 13.02 3.43
CA SER A 26 -7.27 12.53 2.37
C SER A 26 -5.82 12.51 2.82
N SER A 27 -5.07 11.54 2.29
CA SER A 27 -3.63 11.41 2.49
C SER A 27 -2.96 11.19 1.14
N PRO A 28 -1.77 11.76 0.89
CA PRO A 28 -0.95 11.36 -0.25
C PRO A 28 -0.73 9.85 -0.19
N ALA A 29 -0.89 9.19 -1.33
CA ALA A 29 -0.66 7.77 -1.47
C ALA A 29 0.19 7.50 -2.71
N ARG A 30 1.13 6.58 -2.57
CA ARG A 30 1.91 6.05 -3.69
C ARG A 30 1.03 5.06 -4.44
N LEU A 31 1.11 5.07 -5.76
CA LEU A 31 0.37 4.11 -6.58
C LEU A 31 1.18 2.82 -6.69
N TYR A 32 0.50 1.69 -6.64
CA TYR A 32 1.07 0.40 -7.04
C TYR A 32 0.28 -0.19 -8.20
N ASN A 33 0.99 -0.88 -9.07
CA ASN A 33 0.45 -1.70 -10.14
C ASN A 33 1.10 -3.08 -10.12
N PRO A 34 0.68 -4.04 -10.96
CA PRO A 34 1.23 -5.40 -10.91
C PRO A 34 2.73 -5.51 -11.19
N GLN A 35 3.39 -4.46 -11.68
CA GLN A 35 4.83 -4.39 -11.96
C GLN A 35 5.62 -3.65 -10.86
N THR A 36 4.94 -3.12 -9.85
CA THR A 36 5.58 -2.40 -8.75
C THR A 36 6.21 -3.42 -7.79
N SER A 37 7.53 -3.37 -7.64
CA SER A 37 8.26 -4.04 -6.54
C SER A 37 8.03 -3.25 -5.26
N LEU A 38 7.16 -3.74 -4.38
CA LEU A 38 6.80 -3.05 -3.14
C LEU A 38 7.95 -3.11 -2.14
N PHE A 39 8.68 -4.23 -2.08
CA PHE A 39 9.80 -4.37 -1.16
C PHE A 39 10.90 -3.35 -1.47
N ASP A 40 11.35 -3.28 -2.72
CA ASP A 40 12.47 -2.39 -3.11
C ASP A 40 12.09 -0.91 -2.90
N ASP A 41 10.87 -0.55 -3.25
CA ASP A 41 10.37 0.81 -3.09
C ASP A 41 10.26 1.20 -1.61
N ILE A 42 9.73 0.33 -0.74
CA ILE A 42 9.65 0.57 0.71
C ILE A 42 11.06 0.63 1.33
N ALA A 43 11.96 -0.28 0.94
CA ALA A 43 13.33 -0.31 1.43
C ALA A 43 14.08 0.98 1.06
N ALA A 44 13.98 1.43 -0.19
CA ALA A 44 14.58 2.68 -0.64
C ALA A 44 14.01 3.89 0.13
N GLU A 45 12.69 3.95 0.30
CA GLU A 45 12.04 5.02 1.07
C GLU A 45 12.42 5.02 2.55
N HIS A 46 12.60 3.84 3.15
CA HIS A 46 13.03 3.69 4.53
C HIS A 46 14.48 4.15 4.73
N GLN A 47 15.37 3.85 3.78
CA GLN A 47 16.76 4.32 3.79
C GLN A 47 16.86 5.85 3.73
N LEU A 48 16.00 6.51 2.94
CA LEU A 48 15.94 7.96 2.87
C LEU A 48 15.42 8.58 4.18
N LYS A 49 14.38 7.99 4.75
CA LYS A 49 13.80 8.43 6.02
C LYS A 49 13.05 7.30 6.71
N PRO A 50 13.32 7.01 8.00
CA PRO A 50 12.69 5.89 8.70
C PRO A 50 11.15 5.88 8.59
N ILE A 51 10.63 4.81 8.01
CA ILE A 51 9.21 4.48 7.95
C ILE A 51 8.85 3.70 9.22
N HIS A 52 7.74 4.06 9.85
CA HIS A 52 7.26 3.42 11.08
C HIS A 52 6.06 2.49 10.82
N CYS A 53 5.40 2.63 9.66
CA CYS A 53 4.23 1.85 9.29
C CYS A 53 3.96 2.01 7.78
N VAL A 54 3.52 0.93 7.15
CA VAL A 54 3.01 0.92 5.78
C VAL A 54 1.52 0.59 5.81
N LEU A 55 0.72 1.42 5.14
CA LEU A 55 -0.70 1.17 4.88
C LEU A 55 -0.88 0.84 3.40
N VAL A 56 -1.58 -0.25 3.09
CA VAL A 56 -1.93 -0.61 1.72
C VAL A 56 -3.45 -0.64 1.61
N ASP A 57 -4.00 0.26 0.80
CA ASP A 57 -5.41 0.31 0.47
C ASP A 57 -5.72 -0.51 -0.78
N GLU A 58 -6.99 -0.88 -0.95
CA GLU A 58 -7.49 -1.69 -2.05
C GLU A 58 -6.70 -3.00 -2.27
N SER A 59 -6.26 -3.63 -1.17
CA SER A 59 -5.33 -4.77 -1.15
C SER A 59 -5.81 -6.00 -1.92
N GLN A 60 -7.09 -6.08 -2.27
CA GLN A 60 -7.61 -7.14 -3.16
C GLN A 60 -7.01 -7.11 -4.57
N PHE A 61 -6.35 -6.00 -4.97
CA PHE A 61 -5.67 -5.89 -6.27
C PHE A 61 -4.19 -6.30 -6.23
N LEU A 62 -3.65 -6.60 -5.04
CA LEU A 62 -2.27 -7.08 -4.92
C LEU A 62 -2.09 -8.43 -5.62
N THR A 63 -0.94 -8.59 -6.28
CA THR A 63 -0.52 -9.90 -6.77
C THR A 63 -0.03 -10.79 -5.61
N ARG A 64 0.05 -12.10 -5.84
CA ARG A 64 0.64 -13.04 -4.85
C ARG A 64 2.08 -12.67 -4.50
N GLU A 65 2.84 -12.22 -5.49
CA GLU A 65 4.23 -11.78 -5.33
C GLU A 65 4.30 -10.55 -4.44
N GLN A 66 3.46 -9.54 -4.69
CA GLN A 66 3.38 -8.34 -3.85
C GLN A 66 2.96 -8.65 -2.40
N VAL A 67 2.07 -9.62 -2.19
CA VAL A 67 1.73 -10.08 -0.82
C VAL A 67 2.96 -10.69 -0.14
N HIS A 68 3.80 -11.43 -0.87
CA HIS A 68 5.03 -11.98 -0.34
C HIS A 68 6.07 -10.89 -0.04
N GLU A 69 6.27 -9.94 -0.95
CA GLU A 69 7.15 -8.78 -0.73
C GLU A 69 6.75 -7.99 0.53
N LEU A 70 5.45 -7.77 0.75
CA LEU A 70 4.96 -7.12 1.96
C LEU A 70 5.23 -7.92 3.24
N SER A 71 5.25 -9.26 3.17
CA SER A 71 5.70 -10.08 4.29
C SER A 71 7.20 -9.94 4.54
N GLU A 72 8.01 -9.86 3.48
CA GLU A 72 9.45 -9.63 3.61
C GLU A 72 9.77 -8.25 4.20
N VAL A 73 8.96 -7.23 3.92
CA VAL A 73 9.07 -5.91 4.58
C VAL A 73 8.94 -6.05 6.10
N VAL A 74 7.99 -6.84 6.58
CA VAL A 74 7.82 -7.08 8.02
C VAL A 74 9.02 -7.86 8.57
N ASP A 75 9.37 -8.97 7.93
CA ASP A 75 10.38 -9.89 8.44
C ASP A 75 11.81 -9.32 8.37
N THR A 76 12.12 -8.52 7.35
CA THR A 76 13.48 -8.03 7.08
C THR A 76 13.70 -6.60 7.54
N LEU A 77 12.69 -5.73 7.45
CA LEU A 77 12.83 -4.31 7.78
C LEU A 77 12.24 -3.96 9.15
N ASP A 78 11.53 -4.89 9.80
CA ASP A 78 10.81 -4.68 11.07
C ASP A 78 9.80 -3.52 10.99
N ILE A 79 9.15 -3.38 9.82
CA ILE A 79 8.14 -2.34 9.57
C ILE A 79 6.76 -3.01 9.52
N PRO A 80 5.81 -2.60 10.37
CA PRO A 80 4.46 -3.16 10.32
C PRO A 80 3.73 -2.74 9.04
N VAL A 81 3.06 -3.71 8.41
CA VAL A 81 2.24 -3.53 7.21
C VAL A 81 0.77 -3.79 7.55
N LEU A 82 -0.11 -2.85 7.24
CA LEU A 82 -1.55 -2.97 7.42
C LEU A 82 -2.24 -2.91 6.04
N CYS A 83 -3.01 -3.95 5.72
CA CYS A 83 -3.73 -4.04 4.45
C CYS A 83 -5.23 -3.86 4.65
N TYR A 84 -5.83 -2.96 3.87
CA TYR A 84 -7.26 -2.70 3.80
C TYR A 84 -7.76 -3.04 2.39
N GLY A 85 -8.87 -3.76 2.31
CA GLY A 85 -9.42 -4.20 1.03
C GLY A 85 -10.75 -4.92 1.20
N LEU A 86 -11.39 -5.20 0.07
CA LEU A 86 -12.65 -5.93 0.04
C LEU A 86 -12.43 -7.39 0.39
N ARG A 87 -13.23 -7.91 1.33
CA ARG A 87 -13.19 -9.34 1.70
C ARG A 87 -13.80 -10.24 0.62
N THR A 88 -14.77 -9.74 -0.14
CA THR A 88 -15.56 -10.51 -1.11
C THR A 88 -15.90 -9.64 -2.32
N ASP A 89 -16.03 -10.27 -3.48
CA ASP A 89 -16.50 -9.62 -4.71
C ASP A 89 -18.04 -9.61 -4.79
N PHE A 90 -18.58 -9.02 -5.86
CA PHE A 90 -20.02 -8.91 -6.12
C PHE A 90 -20.65 -10.20 -6.67
N ARG A 91 -19.91 -11.31 -6.73
CA ARG A 91 -20.38 -12.59 -7.31
C ARG A 91 -20.86 -13.58 -6.25
N ARG A 92 -21.24 -13.10 -5.08
CA ARG A 92 -21.81 -13.89 -3.98
C ARG A 92 -23.20 -13.41 -3.61
#